data_AF-A0A962RGG9-F1
#
_entry.id   AF-A0A962RGG9-F1
#
_cell.length_a   1.000
_cell.length_b   1.000
_cell.length_c   1.000
_cell.angle_alpha   90.00
_cell.angle_beta   90.00
_cell.angle_gamma   90.00
#
_symmetry.space_group_name_H-M   'P 1'
#
loop_
_entity.id
_entity.type
_entity.pdbx_description
1 polymer ?
#
loop_
_entity_poly.entity_id
_entity_poly.type
_entity_poly.pdbx_seq_one_letter_code
_entity_poly.pdbx_strand_id
1 'polypeptide(L)'
;MSLERSQLRLLSQRYLRGEIARQPYRRARHRLIEQITSGQTAIQRVADEGSEAGGGRQLRPRPVYLLVGVAVLALVAVLLWELRDPPDEDALLRRGSPAQQVSRTRAVVERFVAMHDYSESSLQAFEQTWASLPETERGQAVDALWFRSFERALLDELDAQRALAASDASGQAQDKAHRLREFGETLGIGARLPALDSTQLAAREAPADAAPATPGEGLKLGESPGESPGEPQSDTPSMRPNETSAPTTGSPQRSPSAEDAPAAQDGVVPVLLPGLGGDEPPAASSAEPVTSAPDLAAVVDELPVGEQRAPTAPESSVAPVQSAPASASTTPSPPAPTGRVELVGPTSAAPWLASLADADVLVQLFAVNTLDNLRARIEALPPQAADIRLQALEYPGQSPRYRVYLGPFGNREQALAEGVAIHTALQADSAAPFTMPVDTVRRMHAEAQKVAVASKYAQQARERAAAARAREAADAARRAQSPPPPSPTARPPTSGRGGNYTLQLAASSKRANAQALIDQYRSLGLELHEVAAGPAPYRILYGRFPNADAARAAADRLPAALRQRVGRPLVKTLASLGLR
;
A
#
# COMPACT_ATOMS: atom_id res chain seq x y z
N MET A 1 12.14 8.40 15.25
CA MET A 1 10.69 8.13 15.15
C MET A 1 9.93 9.06 16.10
N SER A 2 8.96 9.85 15.62
CA SER A 2 8.29 10.86 16.46
C SER A 2 7.31 10.23 17.45
N LEU A 3 7.33 10.75 18.68
CA LEU A 3 6.51 10.36 19.83
C LEU A 3 4.99 10.45 19.53
N GLU A 4 4.62 11.21 18.51
CA GLU A 4 3.25 11.45 18.05
C GLU A 4 2.67 10.25 17.27
N ARG A 5 3.50 9.56 16.46
CA ARG A 5 3.08 8.35 15.76
C ARG A 5 2.81 7.20 16.74
N SER A 6 3.50 7.16 17.88
CA SER A 6 3.24 6.13 18.90
C SER A 6 1.92 6.35 19.63
N GLN A 7 1.54 7.60 19.91
CA GLN A 7 0.29 7.94 20.61
C GLN A 7 -0.97 7.61 19.78
N LEU A 8 -1.00 7.93 18.48
CA LEU A 8 -2.11 7.53 17.60
C LEU A 8 -2.24 6.00 17.48
N ARG A 9 -1.11 5.29 17.48
CA ARG A 9 -1.06 3.83 17.40
C ARG A 9 -1.61 3.20 18.68
N LEU A 10 -1.20 3.72 19.84
CA LEU A 10 -1.70 3.28 21.15
C LEU A 10 -3.21 3.55 21.29
N LEU A 11 -3.68 4.74 20.89
CA LEU A 11 -5.11 5.08 20.90
C LEU A 11 -5.93 4.13 20.01
N SER A 12 -5.40 3.77 18.84
CA SER A 12 -6.05 2.83 17.92
C SER A 12 -6.05 1.40 18.46
N GLN A 13 -4.97 0.95 19.09
CA GLN A 13 -4.92 -0.35 19.76
C GLN A 13 -5.94 -0.48 20.89
N ARG A 14 -6.08 0.56 21.74
CA ARG A 14 -7.07 0.58 22.82
C ARG A 14 -8.51 0.51 22.28
N TYR A 15 -8.79 1.17 21.15
CA TYR A 15 -10.08 1.07 20.48
C TYR A 15 -10.35 -0.33 19.93
N LEU A 16 -9.36 -0.94 19.28
CA LEU A 16 -9.46 -2.31 18.74
C LEU A 16 -9.65 -3.36 19.82
N ARG A 17 -9.06 -3.15 21.01
CA ARG A 17 -9.26 -4.02 22.19
C ARG A 17 -10.58 -3.78 22.93
N GLY A 18 -11.38 -2.79 22.51
CA GLY A 18 -12.63 -2.43 23.19
C GLY A 18 -12.45 -1.68 24.51
N GLU A 19 -11.23 -1.25 24.85
CA GLU A 19 -10.93 -0.52 26.09
C GLU A 19 -11.50 0.91 26.08
N ILE A 20 -11.74 1.47 24.89
CA ILE A 20 -12.37 2.78 24.71
C ILE A 20 -13.55 2.68 23.75
N ALA A 21 -14.67 3.28 24.13
CA ALA A 21 -15.84 3.36 23.27
C ALA A 21 -15.56 4.25 22.03
N ARG A 22 -16.37 4.08 20.98
CA ARG A 22 -16.19 4.75 19.67
C ARG A 22 -16.20 6.29 19.75
N GLN A 23 -17.07 6.87 20.56
CA GLN A 23 -17.17 8.32 20.74
C GLN A 23 -15.92 8.91 21.43
N PRO A 24 -15.48 8.38 22.58
CA PRO A 24 -14.20 8.75 23.21
C PRO A 24 -13.00 8.63 22.27
N TYR A 25 -12.89 7.53 21.51
CA TYR A 25 -11.83 7.36 20.51
C TYR A 25 -11.81 8.47 19.47
N ARG A 26 -12.97 8.81 18.90
CA ARG A 26 -13.07 9.88 17.89
C ARG A 26 -12.64 11.24 18.43
N ARG A 27 -13.07 11.59 19.65
CA ARG A 27 -12.68 12.86 20.30
C ARG A 27 -11.18 12.90 20.60
N ALA A 28 -10.64 11.82 21.17
CA ALA A 28 -9.22 11.74 21.49
C ALA A 28 -8.34 11.77 20.23
N ARG A 29 -8.74 11.07 19.16
CA ARG A 29 -8.03 11.11 17.87
C ARG A 29 -8.08 12.50 17.24
N HIS A 30 -9.23 13.19 17.26
CA HIS A 30 -9.36 14.54 16.71
C HIS A 30 -8.47 15.53 17.47
N ARG A 31 -8.48 15.47 18.81
CA ARG A 31 -7.63 16.31 19.66
C ARG A 31 -6.15 16.09 19.41
N LEU A 32 -5.72 14.83 19.25
CA LEU A 32 -4.32 14.49 18.98
C LEU A 32 -3.89 14.99 17.59
N ILE A 33 -4.76 14.87 16.58
CA ILE A 33 -4.52 15.43 15.24
C ILE A 33 -4.45 16.96 15.31
N GLU A 34 -5.37 17.63 16.01
CA GLU A 34 -5.34 19.08 16.19
C GLU A 34 -4.04 19.53 16.88
N GLN A 35 -3.59 18.84 17.93
CA GLN A 35 -2.34 19.14 18.64
C GLN A 35 -1.10 18.98 17.75
N ILE A 36 -1.06 17.94 16.92
CA ILE A 36 0.01 17.73 15.93
C ILE A 36 -0.05 18.84 14.86
N THR A 37 -1.24 19.17 14.38
CA THR A 37 -1.43 20.14 13.29
C THR A 37 -1.20 21.57 13.75
N SER A 38 -1.47 21.89 15.02
CA SER A 38 -1.26 23.21 15.61
C SER A 38 0.16 23.45 16.13
N GLY A 39 1.04 22.44 16.11
CA GLY A 39 2.38 22.52 16.67
C GLY A 39 2.43 22.74 18.20
N GLN A 40 1.33 22.47 18.91
CA GLN A 40 1.20 22.68 20.36
C GLN A 40 1.59 21.46 21.22
N THR A 41 2.44 20.56 20.73
CA THR A 41 2.99 19.47 21.55
C THR A 41 4.08 19.98 22.50
N ALA A 42 3.67 20.72 23.53
CA ALA A 42 4.46 20.89 24.74
C ALA A 42 4.51 19.52 25.47
N ILE A 43 5.72 19.01 25.69
CA ILE A 43 5.99 17.74 26.35
C ILE A 43 5.49 17.82 27.80
N GLN A 44 4.24 17.42 28.05
CA GLN A 44 3.76 17.09 29.38
C GLN A 44 4.32 15.71 29.75
N ARG A 45 5.52 15.70 30.35
CA ARG A 45 5.92 14.61 31.24
C ARG A 45 4.86 14.53 32.34
N VAL A 46 4.25 13.36 32.48
CA VAL A 46 3.54 12.99 33.71
C VAL A 46 4.58 12.98 34.82
N ALA A 47 4.70 14.12 35.48
CA ALA A 47 5.25 14.27 36.81
C ALA A 47 4.10 13.99 37.77
N ASP A 48 3.90 12.71 38.08
CA ASP A 48 3.18 12.25 39.27
C ASP A 48 3.57 10.78 39.47
N GLU A 49 4.70 10.62 40.17
CA GLU A 49 5.03 9.51 41.09
C GLU A 49 6.44 9.80 41.66
N GLY A 50 6.53 10.85 42.48
CA GLY A 50 7.40 10.84 43.66
C GLY A 50 6.66 10.11 44.79
N SER A 51 7.26 9.59 45.85
CA SER A 51 8.61 9.75 46.35
C SER A 51 8.87 8.63 47.36
N GLU A 52 10.05 8.06 47.25
CA GLU A 52 10.94 7.54 48.29
C GLU A 52 10.40 7.25 49.71
N ALA A 53 10.62 6.01 50.15
CA ALA A 53 11.10 5.74 51.51
C ALA A 53 12.11 4.59 51.49
N GLY A 54 13.40 4.97 51.63
CA GLY A 54 14.40 4.29 52.45
C GLY A 54 14.83 2.86 52.10
N GLY A 55 16.11 2.69 51.75
CA GLY A 55 16.76 1.39 51.89
C GLY A 55 18.09 1.27 51.18
N GLY A 56 19.14 1.85 51.75
CA GLY A 56 20.51 1.57 51.33
C GLY A 56 20.82 0.07 51.41
N ARG A 57 21.17 -0.54 50.29
CA ARG A 57 21.80 -1.87 50.26
C ARG A 57 22.98 -1.88 49.31
N GLN A 58 24.12 -2.16 49.93
CA GLN A 58 25.43 -2.41 49.33
C GLN A 58 25.31 -3.42 48.17
N LEU A 59 25.82 -3.01 47.01
CA LEU A 59 25.98 -3.87 45.84
C LEU A 59 27.09 -4.89 46.10
N ARG A 60 26.70 -6.13 46.43
CA ARG A 60 27.55 -7.30 46.25
C ARG A 60 27.57 -7.67 44.75
N PRO A 61 28.74 -7.93 44.15
CA PRO A 61 28.82 -8.37 42.76
C PRO A 61 28.18 -9.75 42.63
N ARG A 62 27.11 -9.86 41.82
CA ARG A 62 26.47 -11.14 41.48
C ARG A 62 27.14 -11.76 40.25
N PRO A 63 27.30 -13.09 40.21
CA PRO A 63 28.03 -13.84 39.16
C PRO A 63 27.21 -14.02 37.87
N VAL A 64 26.42 -13.02 37.45
CA VAL A 64 25.55 -13.13 36.26
C VAL A 64 26.37 -13.11 34.96
N TYR A 65 27.54 -12.48 34.98
CA TYR A 65 28.42 -12.41 33.80
C TYR A 65 29.02 -13.77 33.38
N LEU A 66 29.12 -14.74 34.29
CA LEU A 66 29.59 -16.09 33.96
C LEU A 66 28.55 -16.90 33.19
N LEU A 67 27.25 -16.73 33.48
CA LEU A 67 26.19 -17.45 32.77
C LEU A 67 25.98 -16.93 31.34
N VAL A 68 26.15 -15.62 31.13
CA VAL A 68 26.07 -15.03 29.78
C VAL A 68 27.26 -15.48 28.92
N GLY A 69 28.45 -15.60 29.49
CA GLY A 69 29.63 -16.09 28.77
C GLY A 69 29.49 -17.53 28.26
N VAL A 70 28.92 -18.42 29.09
CA VAL A 70 28.69 -19.83 28.70
C VAL A 70 27.63 -19.96 27.60
N ALA A 71 26.57 -19.16 27.65
CA ALA A 71 25.54 -19.17 26.61
C ALA A 71 26.07 -18.71 25.24
N VAL A 72 26.95 -17.70 25.23
CA VAL A 72 27.59 -17.22 23.98
C VAL A 72 28.56 -18.27 23.42
N LEU A 73 29.33 -18.94 24.28
CA LEU A 73 30.24 -20.01 23.86
C LEU A 73 29.50 -21.23 23.30
N ALA A 74 28.36 -21.60 23.89
CA ALA A 74 27.52 -22.68 23.37
C ALA A 74 26.93 -22.33 21.98
N LEU A 75 26.53 -21.07 21.79
CA LEU A 75 26.00 -20.59 20.50
C LEU A 75 27.09 -20.64 19.40
N VAL A 76 28.32 -20.24 19.73
CA VAL A 76 29.47 -20.28 18.80
C VAL A 76 29.85 -21.73 18.47
N ALA A 77 29.76 -22.64 19.42
CA ALA A 77 30.04 -24.07 19.20
C ALA A 77 29.00 -24.74 18.27
N VAL A 78 27.71 -24.40 18.41
CA VAL A 78 26.65 -24.87 17.49
C VAL A 78 26.90 -24.33 16.08
N LEU A 79 27.22 -23.04 15.95
CA LEU A 79 27.51 -22.43 14.65
C LEU A 79 28.73 -23.06 13.97
N LEU A 80 29.78 -23.37 14.73
CA LEU A 80 30.99 -24.05 14.21
C LEU A 80 30.74 -25.52 13.86
N TRP A 81 29.77 -26.17 14.50
CA TRP A 81 29.40 -27.55 14.16
C TRP A 81 28.66 -27.60 12.82
N GLU A 82 27.77 -26.64 12.56
CA GLU A 82 27.05 -26.50 11.29
C GLU A 82 27.95 -26.12 10.10
N LEU A 83 29.11 -25.52 10.34
CA LEU A 83 30.12 -25.27 9.30
C LEU A 83 31.03 -26.48 9.00
N ARG A 84 30.89 -27.59 9.73
CA ARG A 84 31.80 -28.75 9.62
C ARG A 84 31.32 -29.83 8.67
N ASP A 85 30.06 -29.81 8.26
CA ASP A 85 29.56 -30.73 7.22
C ASP A 85 29.95 -30.19 5.83
N PRO A 86 30.72 -30.96 5.04
CA PRO A 86 31.02 -30.58 3.67
C PRO A 86 29.71 -30.49 2.87
N PRO A 87 29.57 -29.52 1.97
CA PRO A 87 28.36 -29.38 1.16
C PRO A 87 28.13 -30.66 0.36
N ASP A 88 26.96 -31.25 0.56
CA ASP A 88 26.48 -32.45 -0.09
C ASP A 88 26.52 -32.25 -1.62
N GLU A 89 27.47 -32.89 -2.33
CA GLU A 89 27.66 -32.69 -3.77
C GLU A 89 26.42 -33.16 -4.58
N ASP A 90 25.61 -34.06 -4.01
CA ASP A 90 24.34 -34.48 -4.56
C ASP A 90 23.25 -33.39 -4.53
N ALA A 91 23.40 -32.36 -3.68
CA ALA A 91 22.52 -31.18 -3.68
C ALA A 91 22.79 -30.25 -4.87
N LEU A 92 24.00 -30.28 -5.44
CA LEU A 92 24.35 -29.48 -6.63
C LEU A 92 23.81 -30.10 -7.93
N LEU A 93 23.61 -31.42 -7.95
CA LEU A 93 23.02 -32.14 -9.10
C LEU A 93 21.49 -32.12 -9.10
N ARG A 94 20.84 -31.87 -7.96
CA ARG A 94 19.40 -31.58 -7.86
C ARG A 94 19.06 -30.10 -8.12
N ARG A 95 19.75 -29.47 -9.07
CA ARG A 95 19.37 -28.14 -9.58
C ARG A 95 17.96 -28.25 -10.16
N GLY A 96 16.98 -27.76 -9.40
CA GLY A 96 15.58 -27.73 -9.81
C GLY A 96 15.43 -27.18 -11.22
N SER A 97 14.48 -27.72 -11.98
CA SER A 97 14.20 -27.27 -13.34
C SER A 97 14.09 -25.73 -13.38
N PRO A 98 14.61 -25.05 -14.42
CA PRO A 98 14.56 -23.59 -14.52
C PRO A 98 13.16 -23.00 -14.31
N ALA A 99 12.11 -23.78 -14.61
CA ALA A 99 10.72 -23.41 -14.31
C ALA A 99 10.40 -23.28 -12.80
N GLN A 100 10.96 -24.13 -11.93
CA GLN A 100 10.79 -24.04 -10.48
C GLN A 100 11.55 -22.84 -9.88
N GLN A 101 12.72 -22.52 -10.43
CA GLN A 101 13.53 -21.37 -10.00
C GLN A 101 12.81 -20.05 -10.24
N VAL A 102 12.24 -19.86 -11.44
CA VAL A 102 11.44 -18.67 -11.78
C VAL A 102 10.23 -18.53 -10.85
N SER A 103 9.64 -19.65 -10.39
CA SER A 103 8.50 -19.64 -9.45
C SER A 103 8.87 -19.07 -8.08
N ARG A 104 10.07 -19.40 -7.56
CA ARG A 104 10.52 -18.92 -6.24
C ARG A 104 10.74 -17.41 -6.24
N THR A 105 11.45 -16.89 -7.25
CA THR A 105 11.71 -15.46 -7.39
C THR A 105 10.41 -14.67 -7.55
N ARG A 106 9.48 -15.20 -8.36
CA ARG A 106 8.14 -14.62 -8.50
C ARG A 106 7.39 -14.57 -7.17
N ALA A 107 7.43 -15.63 -6.36
CA ALA A 107 6.77 -15.65 -5.05
C ALA A 107 7.32 -14.58 -4.09
N VAL A 108 8.64 -14.31 -4.12
CA VAL A 108 9.26 -13.26 -3.31
C VAL A 108 8.73 -11.87 -3.71
N VAL A 109 8.70 -11.58 -5.01
CA VAL A 109 8.20 -10.28 -5.53
C VAL A 109 6.70 -10.13 -5.29
N GLU A 110 5.90 -11.15 -5.60
CA GLU A 110 4.44 -11.10 -5.41
C GLU A 110 4.07 -10.94 -3.93
N ARG A 111 4.81 -11.60 -3.01
CA ARG A 111 4.61 -11.42 -1.56
C ARG A 111 4.90 -9.99 -1.13
N PHE A 112 5.99 -9.40 -1.61
CA PHE A 112 6.34 -8.01 -1.29
C PHE A 112 5.29 -7.02 -1.81
N VAL A 113 4.89 -7.15 -3.07
CA VAL A 113 3.82 -6.34 -3.68
C VAL A 113 2.52 -6.45 -2.90
N ALA A 114 2.14 -7.67 -2.49
CA ALA A 114 0.91 -7.93 -1.77
C ALA A 114 0.89 -7.31 -0.37
N MET A 115 2.03 -7.18 0.30
CA MET A 115 2.11 -6.50 1.61
C MET A 115 1.96 -4.99 1.49
N HIS A 116 2.32 -4.41 0.33
CA HIS A 116 2.27 -2.96 0.07
C HIS A 116 2.98 -2.13 1.16
N ASP A 117 4.01 -2.72 1.76
CA ASP A 117 4.79 -2.15 2.85
C ASP A 117 6.16 -1.72 2.33
N TYR A 118 6.30 -0.41 2.09
CA TYR A 118 7.54 0.24 1.67
C TYR A 118 8.29 0.88 2.86
N SER A 119 8.16 0.30 4.05
CA SER A 119 9.00 0.64 5.19
C SER A 119 10.45 0.20 4.96
N GLU A 120 11.38 0.87 5.64
CA GLU A 120 12.82 0.56 5.58
C GLU A 120 13.11 -0.91 5.92
N SER A 121 12.46 -1.46 6.94
CA SER A 121 12.58 -2.87 7.32
C SER A 121 12.08 -3.83 6.25
N SER A 122 10.99 -3.48 5.56
CA SER A 122 10.43 -4.30 4.50
C SER A 122 11.31 -4.28 3.25
N LEU A 123 11.80 -3.09 2.87
CA LEU A 123 12.76 -2.92 1.77
C LEU A 123 14.05 -3.70 2.04
N GLN A 124 14.62 -3.61 3.25
CA GLN A 124 15.84 -4.32 3.61
C GLN A 124 15.65 -5.85 3.62
N ALA A 125 14.54 -6.34 4.16
CA ALA A 125 14.22 -7.78 4.13
C ALA A 125 14.06 -8.28 2.69
N PHE A 126 13.46 -7.48 1.82
CA PHE A 126 13.35 -7.78 0.40
C PHE A 126 14.73 -7.79 -0.28
N GLU A 127 15.54 -6.75 -0.08
CA GLU A 127 16.89 -6.64 -0.64
C GLU A 127 17.76 -7.84 -0.24
N GLN A 128 17.70 -8.27 1.02
CA GLN A 128 18.43 -9.46 1.49
C GLN A 128 17.93 -10.74 0.81
N THR A 129 16.62 -10.92 0.72
CA THR A 129 16.03 -12.09 0.05
C THR A 129 16.38 -12.07 -1.44
N TRP A 130 16.30 -10.92 -2.08
CA TRP A 130 16.62 -10.73 -3.50
C TRP A 130 18.10 -10.99 -3.77
N ALA A 131 19.01 -10.43 -2.95
CA ALA A 131 20.44 -10.63 -3.07
C ALA A 131 20.87 -12.10 -2.87
N SER A 132 20.08 -12.88 -2.12
CA SER A 132 20.31 -14.33 -1.96
C SER A 132 19.98 -15.15 -3.22
N LEU A 133 19.25 -14.57 -4.19
CA LEU A 133 18.90 -15.26 -5.43
C LEU A 133 20.08 -15.25 -6.42
N PRO A 134 20.30 -16.35 -7.16
CA PRO A 134 21.30 -16.41 -8.22
C PRO A 134 21.15 -15.24 -9.21
N GLU A 135 22.27 -14.68 -9.66
CA GLU A 135 22.27 -13.54 -10.59
C GLU A 135 21.49 -13.82 -11.88
N THR A 136 21.56 -15.06 -12.37
CA THR A 136 20.79 -15.52 -13.54
C THR A 136 19.27 -15.46 -13.30
N GLU A 137 18.81 -15.81 -12.09
CA GLU A 137 17.39 -15.76 -11.74
C GLU A 137 16.90 -14.32 -11.59
N ARG A 138 17.73 -13.45 -10.99
CA ARG A 138 17.43 -12.02 -10.89
C ARG A 138 17.31 -11.38 -12.28
N GLY A 139 18.25 -11.67 -13.19
CA GLY A 139 18.19 -11.18 -14.57
C GLY A 139 16.92 -11.65 -15.29
N GLN A 140 16.62 -12.95 -15.24
CA GLN A 140 15.40 -13.50 -15.85
C GLN A 140 14.12 -12.90 -15.25
N ALA A 141 14.09 -12.63 -13.95
CA ALA A 141 12.95 -12.00 -13.30
C ALA A 141 12.75 -10.56 -13.76
N VAL A 142 13.81 -9.75 -13.84
CA VAL A 142 13.74 -8.34 -14.30
C VAL A 142 13.23 -8.22 -15.74
N ASP A 143 13.54 -9.19 -16.59
CA ASP A 143 13.08 -9.24 -17.99
C ASP A 143 11.67 -9.82 -18.14
N ALA A 144 11.13 -10.49 -17.12
CA ALA A 144 9.83 -11.14 -17.19
C ALA A 144 8.66 -10.14 -17.20
N LEU A 145 7.63 -10.44 -17.99
CA LEU A 145 6.42 -9.61 -18.10
C LEU A 145 5.70 -9.40 -16.76
N TRP A 146 5.73 -10.39 -15.86
CA TRP A 146 5.09 -10.28 -14.55
C TRP A 146 5.80 -9.26 -13.64
N PHE A 147 7.12 -9.09 -13.79
CA PHE A 147 7.91 -8.13 -13.01
C PHE A 147 7.60 -6.67 -13.36
N ARG A 148 7.08 -6.41 -14.58
CA ARG A 148 6.57 -5.09 -14.99
C ARG A 148 5.46 -4.57 -14.08
N SER A 149 4.70 -5.45 -13.44
CA SER A 149 3.65 -5.05 -12.49
C SER A 149 4.25 -4.47 -11.20
N PHE A 150 5.33 -5.07 -10.71
CA PHE A 150 6.10 -4.58 -9.57
C PHE A 150 6.83 -3.27 -9.92
N GLU A 151 7.44 -3.19 -11.10
CA GLU A 151 8.09 -1.96 -11.60
C GLU A 151 7.11 -0.77 -11.59
N ARG A 152 5.88 -0.96 -12.07
CA ARG A 152 4.84 0.08 -12.02
C ARG A 152 4.44 0.43 -10.59
N ALA A 153 4.24 -0.56 -9.72
CA ALA A 153 3.88 -0.30 -8.33
C ALA A 153 4.96 0.49 -7.57
N LEU A 154 6.24 0.24 -7.87
CA LEU A 154 7.37 0.99 -7.31
C LEU A 154 7.41 2.42 -7.86
N LEU A 155 7.19 2.61 -9.17
CA LEU A 155 7.11 3.94 -9.79
C LEU A 155 5.96 4.76 -9.22
N ASP A 156 4.77 4.17 -9.07
CA ASP A 156 3.59 4.82 -8.50
C ASP A 156 3.86 5.29 -7.06
N GLU A 157 4.51 4.46 -6.23
CA GLU A 157 4.88 4.84 -4.87
C GLU A 157 5.95 5.95 -4.86
N LEU A 158 6.94 5.88 -5.76
CA LEU A 158 8.00 6.88 -5.88
C LEU A 158 7.42 8.26 -6.30
N ASP A 159 6.49 8.28 -7.26
CA ASP A 159 5.76 9.49 -7.65
C ASP A 159 4.88 10.02 -6.51
N ALA A 160 4.24 9.14 -5.74
CA ALA A 160 3.48 9.54 -4.55
C ALA A 160 4.38 10.19 -3.48
N GLN A 161 5.57 9.63 -3.22
CA GLN A 161 6.53 10.23 -2.27
C GLN A 161 7.09 11.56 -2.77
N ARG A 162 7.29 11.73 -4.09
CA ARG A 162 7.68 13.02 -4.68
C ARG A 162 6.60 14.08 -4.54
N ALA A 163 5.35 13.71 -4.80
CA ALA A 163 4.21 14.62 -4.62
C ALA A 163 4.09 15.06 -3.15
N LEU A 164 4.33 14.15 -2.20
CA LEU A 164 4.38 14.48 -0.78
C LEU A 164 5.56 15.36 -0.42
N ALA A 165 6.76 15.10 -0.97
CA ALA A 165 7.97 15.88 -0.75
C ALA A 165 7.80 17.36 -1.13
N ALA A 166 7.02 17.66 -2.17
CA ALA A 166 6.69 19.05 -2.54
C ALA A 166 5.94 19.83 -1.45
N SER A 167 5.31 19.13 -0.50
CA SER A 167 4.54 19.72 0.61
C SER A 167 5.14 19.45 1.99
N ASP A 168 6.14 18.56 2.09
CA ASP A 168 6.67 18.07 3.36
C ASP A 168 7.91 18.85 3.78
N ALA A 169 7.72 19.78 4.73
CA ALA A 169 8.84 20.52 5.32
C ALA A 169 9.81 19.63 6.12
N SER A 170 9.38 18.42 6.54
CA SER A 170 10.23 17.54 7.35
C SER A 170 11.31 16.83 6.54
N GLY A 171 11.16 16.74 5.21
CA GLY A 171 12.08 16.00 4.34
C GLY A 171 11.88 14.49 4.33
N GLN A 172 11.01 13.93 5.17
CA GLN A 172 10.85 12.47 5.27
C GLN A 172 10.35 11.85 3.95
N ALA A 173 9.43 12.52 3.26
CA ALA A 173 8.95 12.04 1.97
C ALA A 173 10.07 12.05 0.90
N GLN A 174 10.98 13.03 0.97
CA GLN A 174 12.13 13.11 0.07
C GLN A 174 13.15 12.01 0.37
N ASP A 175 13.48 11.78 1.64
CA ASP A 175 14.37 10.69 2.07
C ASP A 175 13.80 9.33 1.65
N LYS A 176 12.48 9.13 1.82
CA LYS A 176 11.82 7.91 1.38
C LYS A 176 11.83 7.75 -0.14
N ALA A 177 11.63 8.83 -0.90
CA ALA A 177 11.75 8.79 -2.36
C ALA A 177 13.17 8.44 -2.81
N HIS A 178 14.21 8.95 -2.12
CA HIS A 178 15.60 8.57 -2.36
C HIS A 178 15.84 7.08 -2.10
N ARG A 179 15.37 6.59 -0.95
CA ARG A 179 15.52 5.17 -0.58
C ARG A 179 14.81 4.23 -1.55
N LEU A 180 13.63 4.60 -2.03
CA LEU A 180 12.90 3.82 -3.06
C LEU A 180 13.63 3.79 -4.40
N ARG A 181 14.34 4.87 -4.73
CA ARG A 181 15.17 4.91 -5.94
C ARG A 181 16.39 4.00 -5.81
N GLU A 182 17.15 4.12 -4.72
CA GLU A 182 18.28 3.21 -4.42
C GLU A 182 17.82 1.75 -4.47
N PHE A 183 16.66 1.47 -3.89
CA PHE A 183 16.04 0.15 -3.95
C PHE A 183 15.79 -0.30 -5.40
N GLY A 184 15.22 0.53 -6.27
CA GLY A 184 15.09 0.14 -7.68
C GLY A 184 16.42 -0.02 -8.42
N GLU A 185 17.46 0.70 -8.00
CA GLU A 185 18.83 0.53 -8.51
C GLU A 185 19.41 -0.84 -8.09
N THR A 186 19.22 -1.29 -6.85
CA THR A 186 19.67 -2.62 -6.39
C THR A 186 18.95 -3.77 -7.10
N LEU A 187 17.75 -3.52 -7.64
CA LEU A 187 16.99 -4.47 -8.45
C LEU A 187 17.36 -4.45 -9.95
N GLY A 188 18.27 -3.56 -10.38
CA GLY A 188 18.67 -3.45 -11.78
C GLY A 188 17.66 -2.72 -12.68
N ILE A 189 16.69 -2.01 -12.09
CA ILE A 189 15.70 -1.19 -12.83
C ILE A 189 15.99 0.31 -12.74
N GLY A 190 17.11 0.71 -12.12
CA GLY A 190 17.50 2.11 -11.91
C GLY A 190 17.51 2.97 -13.17
N ALA A 191 17.94 2.43 -14.31
CA ALA A 191 17.95 3.15 -15.59
C ALA A 191 16.53 3.52 -16.10
N ARG A 192 15.49 2.87 -15.58
CA ARG A 192 14.08 3.13 -15.92
C ARG A 192 13.38 4.03 -14.91
N LEU A 193 14.02 4.29 -13.76
CA LEU A 193 13.49 5.20 -12.76
C LEU A 193 13.81 6.64 -13.12
N PRO A 194 12.84 7.57 -13.00
CA PRO A 194 13.08 8.98 -13.26
C PRO A 194 14.14 9.53 -12.30
N ALA A 195 15.07 10.35 -12.79
CA ALA A 195 16.04 11.01 -11.93
C ALA A 195 15.33 11.92 -10.91
N LEU A 196 15.78 11.88 -9.66
CA LEU A 196 15.47 12.91 -8.66
C LEU A 196 16.28 14.16 -9.06
N ASP A 197 15.61 15.30 -9.22
CA ASP A 197 16.29 16.58 -9.49
C ASP A 197 17.24 16.90 -8.34
N SER A 198 18.52 16.62 -8.55
CA SER A 198 19.61 16.91 -7.61
C SER A 198 19.70 18.39 -7.26
N THR A 199 19.17 19.26 -8.12
CA THR A 199 19.03 20.71 -7.90
C THR A 199 18.15 21.03 -6.68
N GLN A 200 17.14 20.21 -6.37
CA GLN A 200 16.31 20.41 -5.17
C GLN A 200 17.00 19.97 -3.88
N LEU A 201 17.91 18.99 -3.94
CA LEU A 201 18.76 18.64 -2.80
C LEU A 201 19.82 19.72 -2.56
N ALA A 202 20.49 20.18 -3.62
CA ALA A 202 21.54 21.20 -3.54
C ALA A 202 21.01 22.55 -3.02
N ALA A 203 19.77 22.90 -3.34
CA ALA A 203 19.12 24.12 -2.84
C ALA A 203 18.87 24.09 -1.31
N ARG A 204 18.89 22.92 -0.67
CA ARG A 204 18.66 22.75 0.78
C ARG A 204 19.94 22.61 1.59
N GLU A 205 21.02 22.10 0.99
CA GLU A 205 22.36 22.06 1.61
C GLU A 205 23.08 23.42 1.59
N ALA A 206 22.54 24.43 0.88
CA ALA A 206 23.01 25.79 1.02
C ALA A 206 22.79 26.25 2.48
N PRO A 207 23.85 26.53 3.25
CA PRO A 207 23.73 26.86 4.67
C PRO A 207 22.88 28.12 4.84
N ALA A 208 21.85 28.02 5.69
CA ALA A 208 20.98 29.14 6.06
C ALA A 208 21.72 30.28 6.82
N ASP A 209 23.02 30.13 7.07
CA ASP A 209 23.89 31.10 7.74
C ASP A 209 24.59 32.09 6.80
N ALA A 210 24.26 32.11 5.51
CA ALA A 210 24.64 33.23 4.65
C ALA A 210 23.76 34.46 5.01
N ALA A 211 24.14 35.13 6.09
CA ALA A 211 23.55 36.40 6.50
C ALA A 211 23.50 37.37 5.31
N PRO A 212 22.36 38.03 5.03
CA PRO A 212 22.30 39.05 4.01
C PRO A 212 23.26 40.17 4.40
N ALA A 213 24.23 40.46 3.53
CA ALA A 213 25.15 41.58 3.70
C ALA A 213 24.34 42.84 4.00
N THR A 214 24.49 43.37 5.21
CA THR A 214 23.99 44.67 5.62
C THR A 214 24.57 45.73 4.69
N PRO A 215 23.76 46.54 3.99
CA PRO A 215 24.26 47.73 3.32
C PRO A 215 24.76 48.69 4.39
N GLY A 216 26.05 49.02 4.37
CA GLY A 216 26.66 49.95 5.31
C GLY A 216 26.04 51.34 5.22
N GLU A 217 25.34 51.73 6.29
CA GLU A 217 25.16 53.13 6.67
C GLU A 217 26.50 53.68 7.16
N GLY A 218 26.98 54.75 6.52
CA GLY A 218 28.09 55.52 7.03
C GLY A 218 28.57 56.58 6.06
N LEU A 219 27.96 57.77 6.09
CA LEU A 219 28.72 59.03 5.99
C LEU A 219 27.88 60.23 6.45
N LYS A 220 28.39 60.85 7.50
CA LYS A 220 27.90 62.04 8.20
C LYS A 220 28.05 63.30 7.35
N LEU A 221 27.15 64.25 7.63
CA LEU A 221 27.25 65.68 7.35
C LEU A 221 28.59 66.30 7.78
N GLY A 222 29.10 67.22 6.97
CA GLY A 222 30.17 68.16 7.31
C GLY A 222 30.33 69.25 6.24
N GLU A 223 29.84 70.45 6.57
CA GLU A 223 30.30 71.81 6.18
C GLU A 223 30.78 72.14 4.74
N SER A 224 30.05 73.09 4.12
CA SER A 224 30.58 74.08 3.16
C SER A 224 31.56 75.04 3.85
N PRO A 225 32.58 75.60 3.16
CA PRO A 225 32.38 76.83 2.37
C PRO A 225 33.30 77.00 1.12
N GLY A 226 32.92 77.94 0.23
CA GLY A 226 33.90 78.75 -0.53
C GLY A 226 34.05 78.51 -2.05
N GLU A 227 33.36 79.34 -2.84
CA GLU A 227 33.89 80.20 -3.94
C GLU A 227 34.95 79.70 -4.95
N SER A 228 34.52 79.54 -6.23
CA SER A 228 35.10 79.91 -7.57
C SER A 228 36.63 80.03 -7.84
N PRO A 229 37.09 80.11 -9.12
CA PRO A 229 36.64 79.53 -10.41
C PRO A 229 37.82 78.96 -11.27
N GLY A 230 37.55 78.26 -12.38
CA GLY A 230 38.59 77.99 -13.41
C GLY A 230 38.33 76.84 -14.40
N GLU A 231 37.93 77.19 -15.61
CA GLU A 231 38.15 76.46 -16.88
C GLU A 231 39.68 76.42 -17.23
N PRO A 232 40.17 75.75 -18.32
CA PRO A 232 39.60 74.71 -19.20
C PRO A 232 40.62 73.59 -19.63
N GLN A 233 40.21 72.76 -20.60
CA GLN A 233 41.03 71.95 -21.55
C GLN A 233 41.58 70.58 -21.10
N SER A 234 41.20 69.51 -21.81
CA SER A 234 42.04 68.87 -22.86
C SER A 234 41.42 67.59 -23.41
N ASP A 235 41.30 67.59 -24.74
CA ASP A 235 41.38 66.51 -25.73
C ASP A 235 41.77 65.10 -25.27
N THR A 236 41.07 64.07 -25.77
CA THR A 236 41.60 63.17 -26.83
C THR A 236 40.57 62.14 -27.33
N PRO A 237 40.72 61.64 -28.58
CA PRO A 237 39.76 60.82 -29.30
C PRO A 237 40.11 59.32 -29.31
N SER A 238 39.15 58.46 -29.66
CA SER A 238 39.47 57.14 -30.22
C SER A 238 38.44 56.68 -31.27
N MET A 239 38.98 56.45 -32.46
CA MET A 239 38.34 55.90 -33.65
C MET A 239 38.12 54.38 -33.54
N ARG A 240 36.92 53.91 -33.97
CA ARG A 240 36.60 52.79 -34.91
C ARG A 240 37.22 51.37 -34.72
N PRO A 241 36.80 50.35 -35.50
CA PRO A 241 35.45 49.93 -35.97
C PRO A 241 35.21 48.38 -35.90
N ASN A 242 34.05 47.93 -36.44
CA ASN A 242 33.76 46.59 -37.02
C ASN A 242 33.71 45.38 -36.04
N GLU A 243 32.90 44.34 -36.21
CA GLU A 243 32.46 43.68 -37.43
C GLU A 243 31.23 42.77 -37.20
N THR A 244 30.46 42.59 -38.27
CA THR A 244 29.32 41.71 -38.48
C THR A 244 29.75 40.23 -38.55
N SER A 245 28.92 39.29 -38.07
CA SER A 245 28.72 37.98 -38.72
C SER A 245 27.51 37.21 -38.16
N ALA A 246 26.65 36.79 -39.09
CA ALA A 246 25.59 35.79 -38.91
C ALA A 246 26.14 34.36 -39.11
N PRO A 247 25.31 33.32 -38.98
CA PRO A 247 25.25 32.38 -40.09
C PRO A 247 23.84 31.92 -40.48
N THR A 248 23.72 31.68 -41.79
CA THR A 248 22.62 31.01 -42.51
C THR A 248 23.15 29.69 -43.06
N THR A 249 22.39 28.61 -42.91
CA THR A 249 22.42 27.36 -43.72
C THR A 249 21.15 26.58 -43.35
N GLY A 250 20.31 26.05 -44.24
CA GLY A 250 20.47 25.67 -45.64
C GLY A 250 20.10 24.19 -45.81
N SER A 251 18.81 23.88 -45.93
CA SER A 251 18.27 22.64 -46.54
C SER A 251 18.40 22.75 -48.08
N PRO A 252 18.42 21.68 -48.93
CA PRO A 252 17.44 20.57 -48.88
C PRO A 252 17.86 19.19 -49.47
N GLN A 253 16.88 18.26 -49.45
CA GLN A 253 16.43 17.38 -50.55
C GLN A 253 16.73 15.86 -50.53
N ARG A 254 15.64 15.13 -50.81
CA ARG A 254 15.45 13.84 -51.53
C ARG A 254 15.26 12.54 -50.74
N SER A 255 14.00 12.09 -50.81
CA SER A 255 13.52 10.70 -50.75
C SER A 255 14.08 9.83 -51.89
N PRO A 256 13.99 8.50 -51.74
CA PRO A 256 13.23 7.74 -52.74
C PRO A 256 12.30 6.67 -52.15
N SER A 257 11.29 6.33 -52.95
CA SER A 257 10.36 5.21 -52.84
C SER A 257 10.83 4.01 -53.67
N ALA A 258 10.49 2.79 -53.24
CA ALA A 258 10.08 1.59 -54.02
C ALA A 258 10.04 0.40 -53.02
N GLU A 259 8.91 -0.27 -52.75
CA GLU A 259 8.23 -1.34 -53.53
C GLU A 259 9.09 -2.60 -53.80
N ASP A 260 8.73 -3.71 -53.14
CA ASP A 260 8.61 -5.11 -53.62
C ASP A 260 9.02 -6.19 -52.58
N ALA A 261 8.09 -7.12 -52.34
CA ALA A 261 8.31 -8.50 -51.89
C ALA A 261 8.17 -9.42 -53.14
N PRO A 262 8.27 -10.77 -53.12
CA PRO A 262 8.69 -11.74 -52.09
C PRO A 262 9.71 -12.80 -52.62
N ALA A 263 10.22 -13.71 -51.78
CA ALA A 263 10.44 -15.14 -52.11
C ALA A 263 11.15 -15.91 -50.98
N ALA A 264 10.73 -17.17 -50.84
CA ALA A 264 11.22 -18.20 -49.93
C ALA A 264 12.66 -18.64 -50.22
N GLN A 265 13.32 -19.24 -49.22
CA GLN A 265 14.21 -20.38 -49.43
C GLN A 265 14.42 -21.19 -48.14
N ASP A 266 14.13 -22.47 -48.27
CA ASP A 266 14.54 -23.59 -47.42
C ASP A 266 16.06 -23.64 -47.24
N GLY A 267 16.49 -24.15 -46.08
CA GLY A 267 17.92 -24.33 -45.77
C GLY A 267 18.14 -25.29 -44.61
N VAL A 268 17.79 -26.56 -44.83
CA VAL A 268 18.19 -27.71 -44.02
C VAL A 268 19.72 -27.85 -44.06
N VAL A 269 20.37 -27.94 -42.90
CA VAL A 269 21.71 -28.57 -42.77
C VAL A 269 21.74 -29.44 -41.50
N PRO A 270 22.08 -30.74 -41.61
CA PRO A 270 22.30 -31.63 -40.48
C PRO A 270 23.75 -31.54 -40.01
N VAL A 271 24.00 -31.62 -38.70
CA VAL A 271 25.35 -31.85 -38.17
C VAL A 271 25.37 -33.17 -37.42
N LEU A 272 26.19 -34.08 -37.95
CA LEU A 272 26.50 -35.41 -37.46
C LEU A 272 27.25 -35.39 -36.12
N LEU A 273 26.95 -36.43 -35.33
CA LEU A 273 27.74 -37.04 -34.25
C LEU A 273 29.20 -37.35 -34.66
N PRO A 274 30.11 -37.42 -33.67
CA PRO A 274 30.56 -38.73 -33.14
C PRO A 274 30.51 -38.71 -31.60
N GLY A 275 30.29 -39.78 -30.84
CA GLY A 275 30.65 -41.19 -31.00
C GLY A 275 31.67 -41.57 -29.90
N LEU A 276 31.38 -42.67 -29.16
CA LEU A 276 32.25 -43.41 -28.20
C LEU A 276 32.33 -42.82 -26.77
N GLY A 277 32.27 -43.56 -25.67
CA GLY A 277 32.14 -44.98 -25.31
C GLY A 277 31.77 -45.03 -23.81
N GLY A 278 31.01 -46.00 -23.32
CA GLY A 278 31.54 -47.29 -22.87
C GLY A 278 31.93 -47.22 -21.39
N ASP A 279 31.08 -47.72 -20.48
CA ASP A 279 31.44 -48.73 -19.47
C ASP A 279 30.27 -48.99 -18.50
N GLU A 280 29.76 -50.21 -18.59
CA GLU A 280 28.98 -50.94 -17.59
C GLU A 280 30.01 -51.58 -16.62
N PRO A 281 29.78 -51.67 -15.30
CA PRO A 281 29.27 -52.95 -14.72
C PRO A 281 28.58 -52.75 -13.33
N PRO A 282 28.35 -53.80 -12.51
CA PRO A 282 27.35 -54.85 -12.69
C PRO A 282 26.39 -54.98 -11.50
N ALA A 283 25.39 -55.84 -11.66
CA ALA A 283 24.48 -56.31 -10.62
C ALA A 283 25.17 -57.21 -9.55
N ALA A 284 24.74 -57.07 -8.30
CA ALA A 284 24.77 -58.06 -7.21
C ALA A 284 23.56 -57.76 -6.31
N SER A 285 22.53 -58.60 -6.14
CA SER A 285 22.44 -59.95 -5.57
C SER A 285 22.83 -60.06 -4.08
N SER A 286 21.79 -60.35 -3.29
CA SER A 286 21.78 -61.11 -2.02
C SER A 286 22.35 -60.49 -0.74
N ALA A 287 21.49 -60.24 0.25
CA ALA A 287 21.47 -60.97 1.54
C ALA A 287 20.51 -60.33 2.57
N GLU A 288 19.61 -61.15 3.13
CA GLU A 288 18.93 -60.90 4.41
C GLU A 288 19.93 -60.98 5.58
N PRO A 289 19.58 -60.48 6.79
CA PRO A 289 19.01 -61.41 7.76
C PRO A 289 17.92 -60.85 8.70
N VAL A 290 17.22 -61.83 9.27
CA VAL A 290 16.16 -61.87 10.29
C VAL A 290 16.69 -61.52 11.70
N THR A 291 15.76 -61.32 12.66
CA THR A 291 15.85 -61.32 14.15
C THR A 291 16.08 -59.96 14.83
N SER A 292 15.41 -59.53 15.91
CA SER A 292 14.35 -60.08 16.77
C SER A 292 13.73 -58.93 17.60
N ALA A 293 12.45 -59.06 17.95
CA ALA A 293 11.78 -58.31 19.01
C ALA A 293 12.10 -58.92 20.40
N PRO A 294 11.98 -58.15 21.50
CA PRO A 294 11.67 -58.72 22.80
C PRO A 294 10.26 -58.36 23.26
N ASP A 295 9.51 -59.42 23.49
CA ASP A 295 8.30 -59.53 24.30
C ASP A 295 8.70 -59.45 25.79
N LEU A 296 7.96 -58.68 26.60
CA LEU A 296 8.10 -58.66 28.06
C LEU A 296 6.71 -58.47 28.67
N ALA A 297 6.09 -59.60 29.00
CA ALA A 297 4.94 -59.70 29.88
C ALA A 297 5.38 -60.00 31.33
N ALA A 298 4.58 -59.47 32.25
CA ALA A 298 4.28 -59.95 33.60
C ALA A 298 5.32 -59.73 34.73
N VAL A 299 4.96 -58.86 35.70
CA VAL A 299 4.99 -59.17 37.15
C VAL A 299 3.78 -58.51 37.82
N VAL A 300 3.22 -59.25 38.78
CA VAL A 300 1.97 -59.11 39.56
C VAL A 300 2.24 -58.49 40.95
N ASP A 301 1.16 -58.12 41.65
CA ASP A 301 1.00 -57.76 43.08
C ASP A 301 1.35 -56.31 43.51
N GLU A 302 0.60 -55.61 44.39
CA GLU A 302 -0.40 -56.01 45.40
C GLU A 302 -1.32 -54.79 45.76
N LEU A 303 -2.47 -55.06 46.39
CA LEU A 303 -3.46 -54.11 46.95
C LEU A 303 -2.91 -53.27 48.15
N PRO A 304 -3.63 -52.23 48.63
CA PRO A 304 -4.57 -52.49 49.72
C PRO A 304 -5.88 -51.69 49.69
N VAL A 305 -6.81 -52.28 50.44
CA VAL A 305 -8.19 -51.91 50.76
C VAL A 305 -8.28 -50.64 51.63
N GLY A 306 -9.32 -49.84 51.41
CA GLY A 306 -9.77 -48.78 52.33
C GLY A 306 -11.29 -48.64 52.31
N GLU A 307 -11.92 -49.09 53.39
CA GLU A 307 -13.34 -48.90 53.74
C GLU A 307 -13.72 -47.40 53.85
N GLN A 308 -14.97 -47.04 53.52
CA GLN A 308 -15.98 -46.63 54.53
C GLN A 308 -17.24 -45.98 53.93
N ARG A 309 -18.38 -46.55 54.36
CA ARG A 309 -19.67 -45.95 54.78
C ARG A 309 -20.56 -45.14 53.81
N ALA A 310 -21.79 -45.64 53.74
CA ALA A 310 -23.04 -45.00 53.30
C ALA A 310 -23.43 -43.76 54.17
N PRO A 311 -24.47 -42.96 53.82
CA PRO A 311 -25.84 -43.41 54.06
C PRO A 311 -26.97 -42.88 53.13
N THR A 312 -28.08 -43.63 53.15
CA THR A 312 -29.51 -43.24 53.10
C THR A 312 -30.13 -42.48 51.92
N ALA A 313 -31.19 -43.12 51.39
CA ALA A 313 -32.28 -42.57 50.57
C ALA A 313 -33.17 -41.57 51.34
N PRO A 314 -34.17 -40.93 50.69
CA PRO A 314 -35.48 -41.59 50.64
C PRO A 314 -36.30 -41.44 49.35
N GLU A 315 -37.16 -42.46 49.23
CA GLU A 315 -38.40 -42.70 48.48
C GLU A 315 -39.18 -41.53 47.85
N SER A 316 -39.78 -41.77 46.67
CA SER A 316 -41.24 -41.64 46.45
C SER A 316 -41.74 -42.13 45.08
N SER A 317 -42.67 -43.07 45.14
CA SER A 317 -44.00 -43.13 44.47
C SER A 317 -44.16 -43.30 42.93
N VAL A 318 -44.36 -44.57 42.53
CA VAL A 318 -45.51 -45.17 41.81
C VAL A 318 -46.37 -44.32 40.84
N ALA A 319 -46.47 -44.75 39.57
CA ALA A 319 -47.70 -45.29 38.93
C ALA A 319 -47.50 -45.69 37.44
N PRO A 320 -48.33 -46.60 36.86
CA PRO A 320 -47.91 -47.44 35.73
C PRO A 320 -48.80 -47.38 34.46
N VAL A 321 -48.30 -48.01 33.39
CA VAL A 321 -48.98 -48.58 32.19
C VAL A 321 -49.64 -47.62 31.18
N GLN A 322 -49.13 -47.61 29.94
CA GLN A 322 -49.95 -47.84 28.73
C GLN A 322 -49.09 -48.29 27.54
N SER A 323 -49.33 -49.53 27.10
CA SER A 323 -48.82 -50.11 25.86
C SER A 323 -49.79 -49.82 24.71
N ALA A 324 -49.28 -49.37 23.55
CA ALA A 324 -49.99 -49.36 22.25
C ALA A 324 -48.94 -49.26 21.11
N PRO A 325 -49.26 -49.64 19.85
CA PRO A 325 -48.51 -50.64 19.11
C PRO A 325 -47.51 -50.10 18.08
N ALA A 326 -46.54 -50.96 17.75
CA ALA A 326 -45.55 -50.81 16.71
C ALA A 326 -46.18 -50.49 15.34
N SER A 327 -46.00 -49.25 14.89
CA SER A 327 -46.14 -48.87 13.49
C SER A 327 -44.76 -48.92 12.85
N ALA A 328 -44.57 -49.86 11.93
CA ALA A 328 -43.38 -49.99 11.10
C ALA A 328 -43.18 -48.73 10.27
N SER A 329 -42.35 -47.82 10.79
CA SER A 329 -41.84 -46.69 10.04
C SER A 329 -40.73 -47.22 9.14
N THR A 330 -41.05 -47.40 7.86
CA THR A 330 -40.03 -47.61 6.82
C THR A 330 -39.17 -46.36 6.79
N THR A 331 -38.02 -46.40 7.45
CA THR A 331 -37.02 -45.34 7.38
C THR A 331 -36.55 -45.28 5.92
N PRO A 332 -36.75 -44.17 5.19
CA PRO A 332 -36.18 -44.04 3.86
C PRO A 332 -34.66 -44.17 3.99
N SER A 333 -34.07 -45.12 3.24
CA SER A 333 -32.61 -45.22 3.14
C SER A 333 -32.06 -43.85 2.77
N PRO A 334 -31.06 -43.33 3.51
CA PRO A 334 -30.43 -42.08 3.14
C PRO A 334 -29.85 -42.21 1.72
N PRO A 335 -30.00 -41.18 0.87
CA PRO A 335 -29.40 -41.20 -0.46
C PRO A 335 -27.89 -41.39 -0.36
N ALA A 336 -27.32 -42.11 -1.33
CA ALA A 336 -25.88 -42.35 -1.43
C ALA A 336 -25.12 -41.01 -1.33
N PRO A 337 -24.03 -40.94 -0.55
CA PRO A 337 -23.40 -39.68 -0.27
C PRO A 337 -22.66 -39.17 -1.52
N THR A 338 -23.12 -38.05 -2.05
CA THR A 338 -22.42 -37.30 -3.09
C THR A 338 -21.65 -36.19 -2.42
N GLY A 339 -20.34 -36.34 -2.36
CA GLY A 339 -19.49 -35.31 -1.79
C GLY A 339 -19.55 -34.01 -2.55
N ARG A 340 -20.15 -32.99 -1.93
CA ARG A 340 -20.39 -31.71 -2.58
C ARG A 340 -19.76 -30.60 -1.76
N VAL A 341 -18.63 -30.10 -2.24
CA VAL A 341 -18.09 -28.83 -1.78
C VAL A 341 -18.96 -27.71 -2.33
N GLU A 342 -19.53 -26.91 -1.43
CA GLU A 342 -20.32 -25.76 -1.83
C GLU A 342 -19.44 -24.51 -1.75
N LEU A 343 -19.15 -23.93 -2.90
CA LEU A 343 -18.46 -22.64 -2.97
C LEU A 343 -19.48 -21.56 -2.62
N VAL A 344 -19.33 -20.91 -1.47
CA VAL A 344 -20.30 -19.94 -0.99
C VAL A 344 -19.68 -18.54 -1.01
N GLY A 345 -20.12 -17.74 -1.98
CA GLY A 345 -19.72 -16.33 -2.10
C GLY A 345 -20.04 -15.50 -0.84
N PRO A 346 -19.46 -14.28 -0.74
CA PRO A 346 -19.53 -13.47 0.48
C PRO A 346 -20.96 -13.03 0.81
N THR A 347 -21.86 -12.97 -0.17
CA THR A 347 -23.27 -12.66 0.02
C THR A 347 -24.11 -13.89 0.34
N SER A 348 -23.69 -15.09 -0.08
CA SER A 348 -24.47 -16.33 0.07
C SER A 348 -24.14 -17.12 1.34
N ALA A 349 -23.07 -16.78 2.06
CA ALA A 349 -22.67 -17.51 3.27
C ALA A 349 -23.42 -17.08 4.54
N ALA A 350 -24.12 -15.95 4.49
CA ALA A 350 -24.86 -15.42 5.63
C ALA A 350 -25.93 -16.40 6.17
N PRO A 351 -26.77 -17.08 5.35
CA PRO A 351 -27.78 -18.01 5.86
C PRO A 351 -27.17 -19.23 6.55
N TRP A 352 -26.13 -19.83 5.96
CA TRP A 352 -25.44 -20.97 6.54
C TRP A 352 -24.78 -20.60 7.88
N LEU A 353 -23.96 -19.54 7.90
CA LEU A 353 -23.31 -19.09 9.13
C LEU A 353 -24.32 -18.68 10.21
N ALA A 354 -25.47 -18.11 9.83
CA ALA A 354 -26.52 -17.73 10.77
C ALA A 354 -27.26 -18.95 11.37
N SER A 355 -27.28 -20.09 10.69
CA SER A 355 -27.92 -21.32 11.19
C SER A 355 -27.09 -22.09 12.23
N LEU A 356 -25.80 -21.78 12.36
CA LEU A 356 -24.89 -22.45 13.31
C LEU A 356 -25.12 -21.95 14.76
N ALA A 357 -24.84 -22.75 15.78
CA ALA A 357 -24.89 -22.29 17.17
C ALA A 357 -23.63 -21.49 17.53
N ASP A 358 -23.75 -20.53 18.45
CA ASP A 358 -22.62 -19.68 18.87
C ASP A 358 -21.52 -20.48 19.58
N ALA A 359 -21.93 -21.58 20.24
CA ALA A 359 -21.03 -22.53 20.91
C ALA A 359 -20.29 -23.45 19.93
N ASP A 360 -20.72 -23.52 18.67
CA ASP A 360 -20.08 -24.38 17.68
C ASP A 360 -18.69 -23.86 17.29
N VAL A 361 -17.84 -24.79 16.89
CA VAL A 361 -16.48 -24.55 16.41
C VAL A 361 -16.38 -24.97 14.95
N LEU A 362 -15.68 -24.17 14.15
CA LEU A 362 -15.30 -24.49 12.78
C LEU A 362 -13.79 -24.72 12.71
N VAL A 363 -13.35 -25.58 11.80
CA VAL A 363 -11.92 -25.80 11.54
C VAL A 363 -11.58 -25.14 10.22
N GLN A 364 -10.61 -24.23 10.21
CA GLN A 364 -10.05 -23.72 8.97
C GLN A 364 -9.01 -24.72 8.46
N LEU A 365 -9.29 -25.38 7.33
CA LEU A 365 -8.39 -26.41 6.78
C LEU A 365 -7.20 -25.80 6.04
N PHE A 366 -7.48 -24.83 5.17
CA PHE A 366 -6.48 -24.08 4.42
C PHE A 366 -7.08 -22.79 3.89
N ALA A 367 -6.22 -21.93 3.34
CA ALA A 367 -6.64 -20.70 2.71
C ALA A 367 -5.77 -20.39 1.48
N VAL A 368 -6.39 -19.84 0.44
CA VAL A 368 -5.78 -19.62 -0.88
C VAL A 368 -6.19 -18.28 -1.46
N ASN A 369 -5.39 -17.75 -2.40
CA ASN A 369 -5.62 -16.45 -3.01
C ASN A 369 -6.48 -16.49 -4.29
N THR A 370 -6.53 -17.63 -4.96
CA THR A 370 -7.20 -17.78 -6.26
C THR A 370 -8.25 -18.89 -6.21
N LEU A 371 -9.29 -18.72 -7.02
CA LEU A 371 -10.34 -19.73 -7.16
C LEU A 371 -9.81 -21.01 -7.80
N ASP A 372 -8.85 -20.90 -8.72
CA ASP A 372 -8.23 -22.06 -9.37
C ASP A 372 -7.42 -22.90 -8.38
N ASN A 373 -6.66 -22.27 -7.48
CA ASN A 373 -5.95 -23.00 -6.42
C ASN A 373 -6.91 -23.64 -5.43
N LEU A 374 -8.05 -22.98 -5.16
CA LEU A 374 -9.11 -23.55 -4.33
C LEU A 374 -9.69 -24.80 -5.00
N ARG A 375 -10.05 -24.71 -6.27
CA ARG A 375 -10.60 -25.83 -7.05
C ARG A 375 -9.60 -26.98 -7.15
N ALA A 376 -8.35 -26.71 -7.52
CA ALA A 376 -7.30 -27.72 -7.61
C ALA A 376 -7.10 -28.45 -6.27
N ARG A 377 -7.14 -27.73 -5.14
CA ARG A 377 -7.04 -28.36 -3.81
C ARG A 377 -8.28 -29.15 -3.42
N ILE A 378 -9.47 -28.71 -3.82
CA ILE A 378 -10.71 -29.46 -3.61
C ILE A 378 -10.72 -30.73 -4.46
N GLU A 379 -10.28 -30.67 -5.71
CA GLU A 379 -10.19 -31.82 -6.62
C GLU A 379 -9.14 -32.84 -6.17
N ALA A 380 -8.10 -32.38 -5.47
CA ALA A 380 -7.08 -33.23 -4.85
C ALA A 380 -7.55 -33.88 -3.53
N LEU A 381 -8.76 -33.59 -3.03
CA LEU A 381 -9.28 -34.25 -1.83
C LEU A 381 -9.43 -35.75 -2.08
N PRO A 382 -8.98 -36.60 -1.14
CA PRO A 382 -9.21 -38.03 -1.25
C PRO A 382 -10.71 -38.31 -1.28
N PRO A 383 -11.18 -39.35 -2.00
CA PRO A 383 -12.61 -39.66 -2.12
C PRO A 383 -13.27 -39.96 -0.77
N GLN A 384 -12.51 -40.34 0.26
CA GLN A 384 -12.99 -40.50 1.64
C GLN A 384 -13.44 -39.17 2.26
N ALA A 385 -12.93 -38.03 1.76
CA ALA A 385 -13.37 -36.70 2.14
C ALA A 385 -14.59 -36.23 1.31
N ALA A 386 -15.16 -37.07 0.44
CA ALA A 386 -16.34 -36.71 -0.33
C ALA A 386 -17.49 -36.33 0.62
N ASP A 387 -17.77 -37.12 1.66
CA ASP A 387 -18.92 -36.90 2.54
C ASP A 387 -18.85 -35.62 3.40
N ILE A 388 -17.73 -34.90 3.30
CA ILE A 388 -17.42 -33.74 4.08
C ILE A 388 -17.99 -32.48 3.41
N ARG A 389 -18.92 -31.82 4.09
CA ARG A 389 -19.36 -30.48 3.69
C ARG A 389 -18.26 -29.47 3.95
N LEU A 390 -17.56 -29.10 2.89
CA LEU A 390 -16.62 -27.98 2.91
C LEU A 390 -17.31 -26.70 2.49
N GLN A 391 -17.08 -25.65 3.26
CA GLN A 391 -17.64 -24.32 3.05
C GLN A 391 -16.50 -23.36 2.77
N ALA A 392 -16.43 -22.87 1.54
CA ALA A 392 -15.41 -21.90 1.14
C ALA A 392 -15.97 -20.49 1.26
N LEU A 393 -15.37 -19.67 2.12
CA LEU A 393 -15.74 -18.26 2.32
C LEU A 393 -14.75 -17.34 1.64
N GLU A 394 -15.28 -16.34 0.93
CA GLU A 394 -14.49 -15.29 0.28
C GLU A 394 -14.38 -14.03 1.17
N TYR A 395 -13.15 -13.55 1.35
CA TYR A 395 -12.79 -12.36 2.10
C TYR A 395 -12.10 -11.35 1.17
N PRO A 396 -12.87 -10.53 0.43
CA PRO A 396 -12.28 -9.56 -0.49
C PRO A 396 -11.41 -8.54 0.24
N GLY A 397 -10.22 -8.28 -0.31
CA GLY A 397 -9.24 -7.37 0.28
C GLY A 397 -8.35 -7.99 1.36
N GLN A 398 -8.50 -9.28 1.65
CA GLN A 398 -7.57 -10.03 2.50
C GLN A 398 -6.73 -11.01 1.67
N SER A 399 -5.48 -11.19 2.08
CA SER A 399 -4.62 -12.29 1.64
C SER A 399 -4.42 -13.18 2.86
N PRO A 400 -4.95 -14.42 2.89
CA PRO A 400 -5.60 -15.16 1.81
C PRO A 400 -7.08 -14.81 1.54
N ARG A 401 -7.49 -14.80 0.25
CA ARG A 401 -8.84 -14.42 -0.21
C ARG A 401 -9.92 -15.45 0.07
N TYR A 402 -9.63 -16.74 -0.09
CA TYR A 402 -10.58 -17.83 0.11
C TYR A 402 -10.13 -18.66 1.30
N ARG A 403 -11.05 -18.96 2.22
CA ARG A 403 -10.79 -19.81 3.39
C ARG A 403 -11.78 -20.96 3.38
N VAL A 404 -11.28 -22.18 3.60
CA VAL A 404 -12.12 -23.39 3.61
C VAL A 404 -12.34 -23.83 5.04
N TYR A 405 -13.60 -24.01 5.39
CA TYR A 405 -14.05 -24.42 6.71
C TYR A 405 -14.68 -25.81 6.69
N LEU A 406 -14.41 -26.54 7.76
CA LEU A 406 -15.02 -27.81 8.14
C LEU A 406 -15.83 -27.62 9.42
N GLY A 407 -17.02 -28.21 9.50
CA GLY A 407 -17.90 -28.19 10.67
C GLY A 407 -19.38 -27.89 10.30
N PRO A 408 -20.25 -27.60 11.29
CA PRO A 408 -19.94 -27.27 12.69
C PRO A 408 -19.54 -28.47 13.56
N PHE A 409 -18.83 -28.18 14.66
CA PHE A 409 -18.49 -29.13 15.71
C PHE A 409 -18.93 -28.63 17.08
N GLY A 410 -19.49 -29.52 17.90
CA GLY A 410 -19.89 -29.18 19.29
C GLY A 410 -18.71 -29.12 20.28
N ASN A 411 -17.55 -29.68 19.94
CA ASN A 411 -16.35 -29.66 20.76
C ASN A 411 -15.10 -29.33 19.93
N ARG A 412 -14.25 -28.46 20.46
CA ARG A 412 -12.96 -28.06 19.89
C ARG A 412 -11.98 -29.22 19.68
N GLU A 413 -11.94 -30.19 20.59
CA GLU A 413 -11.01 -31.33 20.49
C GLU A 413 -11.36 -32.23 19.32
N GLN A 414 -12.65 -32.57 19.17
CA GLN A 414 -13.16 -33.32 18.02
C GLN A 414 -12.89 -32.56 16.72
N ALA A 415 -13.18 -31.26 16.70
CA ALA A 415 -12.93 -30.40 15.55
C ALA A 415 -11.44 -30.46 15.12
N LEU A 416 -10.51 -30.32 16.07
CA LEU A 416 -9.09 -30.37 15.77
C LEU A 416 -8.64 -31.75 15.28
N ALA A 417 -9.11 -32.83 15.91
CA ALA A 417 -8.78 -34.20 15.51
C ALA A 417 -9.22 -34.50 14.06
N GLU A 418 -10.47 -34.18 13.71
CA GLU A 418 -10.98 -34.34 12.35
C GLU A 418 -10.26 -33.42 11.36
N GLY A 419 -9.99 -32.18 11.77
CA GLY A 419 -9.24 -31.21 10.98
C GLY A 419 -7.83 -31.69 10.61
N VAL A 420 -7.09 -32.24 11.58
CA VAL A 420 -5.75 -32.79 11.38
C VAL A 420 -5.79 -34.01 10.47
N ALA A 421 -6.76 -34.92 10.64
CA ALA A 421 -6.92 -36.08 9.77
C ALA A 421 -7.11 -35.67 8.30
N ILE A 422 -8.02 -34.73 8.02
CA ILE A 422 -8.28 -34.23 6.66
C ILE A 422 -7.09 -33.46 6.11
N HIS A 423 -6.46 -32.62 6.92
CA HIS A 423 -5.29 -31.85 6.48
C HIS A 423 -4.10 -32.75 6.13
N THR A 424 -3.89 -33.83 6.89
CA THR A 424 -2.86 -34.84 6.62
C THR A 424 -3.17 -35.59 5.33
N ALA A 425 -4.44 -35.99 5.14
CA ALA A 425 -4.89 -36.67 3.93
C ALA A 425 -4.78 -35.78 2.68
N LEU A 426 -4.86 -34.46 2.83
CA LEU A 426 -4.64 -33.47 1.77
C LEU A 426 -3.17 -33.28 1.39
N GLN A 427 -2.22 -33.82 2.17
CA GLN A 427 -0.78 -33.53 2.03
C GLN A 427 -0.49 -32.03 1.85
N ALA A 428 -1.27 -31.19 2.53
CA ALA A 428 -1.28 -29.78 2.21
C ALA A 428 -0.02 -29.11 2.78
N ASP A 429 0.84 -28.55 1.93
CA ASP A 429 1.95 -27.65 2.32
C ASP A 429 1.49 -26.33 2.97
N SER A 430 0.25 -26.26 3.45
CA SER A 430 -0.32 -25.11 4.13
C SER A 430 -0.11 -25.18 5.64
N ALA A 431 -0.28 -24.03 6.30
CA ALA A 431 -0.31 -23.97 7.77
C ALA A 431 -1.28 -25.00 8.35
N ALA A 432 -0.89 -25.57 9.50
CA ALA A 432 -1.68 -26.56 10.23
C ALA A 432 -3.13 -26.09 10.45
N PRO A 433 -4.10 -27.02 10.42
CA PRO A 433 -5.50 -26.69 10.60
C PRO A 433 -5.71 -26.13 12.01
N PHE A 434 -6.59 -25.14 12.13
CA PHE A 434 -6.89 -24.54 13.44
C PHE A 434 -8.38 -24.28 13.60
N THR A 435 -8.83 -24.37 14.84
CA THR A 435 -10.23 -24.18 15.23
C THR A 435 -10.54 -22.69 15.43
N MET A 436 -11.70 -22.25 14.96
CA MET A 436 -12.27 -20.92 15.22
C MET A 436 -13.71 -21.03 15.73
N PRO A 437 -14.08 -20.28 16.77
CA PRO A 437 -15.47 -20.15 17.18
C PRO A 437 -16.32 -19.56 16.06
N VAL A 438 -17.55 -20.05 15.89
CA VAL A 438 -18.50 -19.57 14.87
C VAL A 438 -18.68 -18.04 14.94
N ASP A 439 -18.76 -17.45 16.13
CA ASP A 439 -18.86 -16.00 16.31
C ASP A 439 -17.68 -15.21 15.73
N THR A 440 -16.49 -15.79 15.75
CA THR A 440 -15.31 -15.16 15.15
C THR A 440 -15.41 -15.20 13.63
N VAL A 441 -15.83 -16.32 13.06
CA VAL A 441 -16.04 -16.46 11.61
C VAL A 441 -17.14 -15.51 11.13
N ARG A 442 -18.24 -15.38 11.88
CA ARG A 442 -19.32 -14.40 11.60
C ARG A 442 -18.82 -12.97 11.59
N ARG A 443 -18.04 -12.55 12.60
CA ARG A 443 -17.47 -11.18 12.64
C ARG A 443 -16.55 -10.91 11.46
N MET A 444 -15.66 -11.86 11.15
CA MET A 444 -14.77 -11.74 9.98
C MET A 444 -15.57 -11.65 8.67
N HIS A 445 -16.63 -12.46 8.53
CA HIS A 445 -17.48 -12.45 7.35
C HIS A 445 -18.25 -11.13 7.21
N ALA A 446 -18.82 -10.61 8.30
CA ALA A 446 -19.49 -9.32 8.31
C ALA A 446 -18.52 -8.15 7.98
N GLU A 447 -17.26 -8.24 8.39
CA GLU A 447 -16.23 -7.27 8.01
C GLU A 447 -15.88 -7.37 6.53
N ALA A 448 -15.67 -8.58 6.01
CA ALA A 448 -15.47 -8.82 4.59
C ALA A 448 -16.63 -8.30 3.72
N GLN A 449 -17.87 -8.46 4.15
CA GLN A 449 -19.03 -7.89 3.46
C GLN A 449 -18.97 -6.36 3.40
N LYS A 450 -18.56 -5.68 4.49
CA LYS A 450 -18.37 -4.22 4.49
C LYS A 450 -17.30 -3.79 3.48
N VAL A 451 -16.18 -4.52 3.42
CA VAL A 451 -15.11 -4.26 2.45
C VAL A 451 -15.59 -4.50 1.02
N ALA A 452 -16.33 -5.58 0.76
CA ALA A 452 -16.91 -5.89 -0.54
C ALA A 452 -17.87 -4.79 -1.04
N VAL A 453 -18.71 -4.28 -0.14
CA VAL A 453 -19.63 -3.18 -0.46
C VAL A 453 -18.84 -1.90 -0.74
N ALA A 454 -17.85 -1.57 0.09
CA ALA A 454 -17.02 -0.38 -0.10
C ALA A 454 -16.23 -0.43 -1.42
N SER A 455 -15.66 -1.58 -1.79
CA SER A 455 -14.92 -1.75 -3.05
C SER A 455 -15.84 -1.60 -4.26
N LYS A 456 -17.06 -2.15 -4.20
CA LYS A 456 -18.09 -1.97 -5.24
C LYS A 456 -18.43 -0.50 -5.45
N TYR A 457 -18.64 0.26 -4.37
CA TYR A 457 -18.89 1.71 -4.47
C TYR A 457 -17.69 2.48 -5.04
N ALA A 458 -16.47 2.12 -4.64
CA ALA A 458 -15.26 2.72 -5.17
C ALA A 458 -15.11 2.46 -6.68
N GLN A 459 -15.40 1.24 -7.14
CA GLN A 459 -15.39 0.90 -8.55
C GLN A 459 -16.44 1.70 -9.33
N GLN A 460 -17.69 1.76 -8.86
CA GLN A 460 -18.74 2.56 -9.50
C GLN A 460 -18.38 4.05 -9.57
N ALA A 461 -17.72 4.58 -8.54
CA ALA A 461 -17.25 5.97 -8.55
C ALA A 461 -16.17 6.20 -9.63
N ARG A 462 -15.23 5.25 -9.79
CA ARG A 462 -14.21 5.29 -10.85
C ARG A 462 -14.83 5.21 -12.24
N GLU A 463 -15.79 4.32 -12.45
CA GLU A 463 -16.51 4.18 -13.72
C GLU A 463 -17.28 5.47 -14.08
N ARG A 464 -17.94 6.10 -13.12
CA ARG A 464 -18.61 7.40 -13.32
C ARG A 464 -17.63 8.52 -13.64
N ALA A 465 -16.49 8.57 -12.96
CA ALA A 465 -15.44 9.56 -13.25
C ALA A 465 -14.84 9.35 -14.65
N ALA A 466 -14.61 8.10 -15.05
CA ALA A 466 -14.15 7.76 -16.39
C ALA A 466 -15.18 8.16 -17.46
N ALA A 467 -16.46 7.85 -17.24
CA ALA A 467 -17.54 8.25 -18.14
C ALA A 467 -17.69 9.78 -18.26
N ALA A 468 -17.51 10.52 -17.16
CA ALA A 468 -17.53 11.99 -17.19
C ALA A 468 -16.38 12.57 -18.03
N ARG A 469 -15.15 12.03 -17.86
CA ARG A 469 -13.99 12.43 -18.67
C ARG A 469 -14.18 12.08 -20.15
N ALA A 470 -14.76 10.93 -20.46
CA ALA A 470 -15.06 10.53 -21.83
C ALA A 470 -16.07 11.49 -22.49
N ARG A 471 -17.09 11.95 -21.76
CA ARG A 471 -18.04 12.96 -22.24
C ARG A 471 -17.37 14.32 -22.48
N GLU A 472 -16.55 14.77 -21.54
CA GLU A 472 -15.80 16.03 -21.69
C GLU A 472 -14.86 15.98 -22.90
N ALA A 473 -14.16 14.86 -23.12
CA ALA A 473 -13.32 14.66 -24.29
C ALA A 473 -14.14 14.65 -25.60
N ALA A 474 -15.31 14.01 -25.62
CA ALA A 474 -16.19 14.01 -26.78
C ALA A 474 -16.72 15.42 -27.10
N ASP A 475 -17.12 16.19 -26.08
CA ASP A 475 -17.56 17.57 -26.25
C ASP A 475 -16.42 18.48 -26.75
N ALA A 476 -15.20 18.28 -26.25
CA ALA A 476 -14.02 18.99 -26.72
C ALA A 476 -13.71 18.66 -28.20
N ALA A 477 -13.78 17.39 -28.58
CA ALA A 477 -13.63 16.96 -29.98
C ALA A 477 -14.70 17.57 -30.89
N ARG A 478 -15.96 17.61 -30.43
CA ARG A 478 -17.07 18.24 -31.18
C ARG A 478 -16.87 19.75 -31.36
N ARG A 479 -16.32 20.44 -30.35
CA ARG A 479 -15.96 21.86 -30.46
C ARG A 479 -14.82 22.08 -31.45
N ALA A 480 -13.83 21.20 -31.48
CA ALA A 480 -12.72 21.28 -32.43
C ALA A 480 -13.16 21.06 -33.89
N GLN A 481 -14.20 20.25 -34.12
CA GLN A 481 -14.75 20.01 -35.46
C GLN A 481 -15.78 21.05 -35.91
N SER A 482 -16.30 21.88 -35.00
CA SER A 482 -17.26 22.93 -35.36
C SER A 482 -16.53 24.04 -36.14
N PRO A 483 -17.02 24.44 -37.34
CA PRO A 483 -16.40 25.51 -38.11
C PRO A 483 -16.35 26.79 -37.25
N PRO A 484 -15.26 27.57 -37.34
CA PRO A 484 -15.15 28.81 -36.58
C PRO A 484 -16.38 29.68 -36.88
N PRO A 485 -17.01 30.28 -35.85
CA PRO A 485 -18.15 31.14 -36.07
C PRO A 485 -17.76 32.25 -37.06
N PRO A 486 -18.66 32.64 -37.99
CA PRO A 486 -18.37 33.71 -38.94
C PRO A 486 -17.92 34.94 -38.16
N SER A 487 -16.83 35.55 -38.61
CA SER A 487 -16.26 36.75 -37.99
C SER A 487 -17.37 37.77 -37.77
N PRO A 488 -17.60 38.25 -36.53
CA PRO A 488 -18.67 39.18 -36.26
C PRO A 488 -18.42 40.46 -37.05
N THR A 489 -19.33 40.77 -37.97
CA THR A 489 -19.37 42.07 -38.65
C THR A 489 -19.34 43.16 -37.58
N ALA A 490 -18.27 43.96 -37.58
CA ALA A 490 -17.98 44.95 -36.56
C ALA A 490 -19.13 45.94 -36.42
N ARG A 491 -19.98 45.73 -35.41
CA ARG A 491 -20.99 46.70 -34.99
C ARG A 491 -20.27 47.75 -34.13
N PRO A 492 -20.38 49.05 -34.43
CA PRO A 492 -19.67 50.08 -33.68
C PRO A 492 -20.04 50.02 -32.19
N PRO A 493 -19.07 50.21 -31.29
CA PRO A 493 -19.30 50.13 -29.86
C PRO A 493 -20.19 51.29 -29.43
N THR A 494 -21.45 50.98 -29.10
CA THR A 494 -22.28 51.88 -28.30
C THR A 494 -21.65 51.94 -26.92
N SER A 495 -20.92 53.02 -26.65
CA SER A 495 -20.48 53.46 -25.33
C SER A 495 -21.71 53.72 -24.45
N GLY A 496 -22.22 52.67 -23.84
CA GLY A 496 -23.42 52.69 -23.02
C GLY A 496 -23.36 51.64 -21.93
N ARG A 497 -22.72 52.02 -20.81
CA ARG A 497 -23.04 51.62 -19.43
C ARG A 497 -23.32 50.11 -19.18
N GLY A 498 -22.29 49.41 -18.69
CA GLY A 498 -22.42 48.16 -17.92
C GLY A 498 -21.63 47.00 -18.51
N GLY A 499 -20.40 46.79 -18.04
CA GLY A 499 -19.70 45.54 -18.31
C GLY A 499 -20.44 44.37 -17.66
N ASN A 500 -20.89 43.39 -18.45
CA ASN A 500 -21.68 42.25 -17.95
C ASN A 500 -20.83 41.14 -17.30
N TYR A 501 -19.50 41.24 -17.41
CA TYR A 501 -18.56 40.22 -16.96
C TYR A 501 -17.62 40.75 -15.88
N THR A 502 -17.13 39.87 -15.03
CA THR A 502 -16.12 40.16 -14.01
C THR A 502 -15.22 38.94 -13.82
N LEU A 503 -14.03 39.14 -13.25
CA LEU A 503 -13.14 38.05 -12.89
C LEU A 503 -13.29 37.73 -11.41
N GLN A 504 -13.73 36.51 -11.10
CA GLN A 504 -13.66 35.97 -9.75
C GLN A 504 -12.26 35.38 -9.54
N LEU A 505 -11.46 36.05 -8.71
CA LEU A 505 -10.09 35.64 -8.41
C LEU A 505 -10.06 34.50 -7.39
N ALA A 506 -10.78 34.66 -6.29
CA ALA A 506 -10.85 33.65 -5.23
C ALA A 506 -12.22 33.64 -4.55
N ALA A 507 -12.49 32.58 -3.79
CA ALA A 507 -13.63 32.48 -2.89
C ALA A 507 -13.14 31.93 -1.53
N SER A 508 -13.67 32.46 -0.44
CA SER A 508 -13.29 32.10 0.93
C SER A 508 -14.53 31.87 1.78
N SER A 509 -14.43 30.91 2.71
CA SER A 509 -15.42 30.73 3.79
C SER A 509 -15.28 31.75 4.92
N LYS A 510 -14.12 32.43 5.01
CA LYS A 510 -13.81 33.43 6.04
C LYS A 510 -13.64 34.82 5.43
N ARG A 511 -14.40 35.80 5.93
CA ARG A 511 -14.32 37.21 5.50
C ARG A 511 -12.92 37.79 5.67
N ALA A 512 -12.27 37.52 6.80
CA ALA A 512 -10.93 38.01 7.12
C ALA A 512 -9.89 37.61 6.06
N ASN A 513 -9.92 36.36 5.58
CA ASN A 513 -9.00 35.89 4.54
C ASN A 513 -9.23 36.60 3.21
N ALA A 514 -10.49 36.88 2.88
CA ALA A 514 -10.82 37.60 1.65
C ALA A 514 -10.38 39.06 1.73
N GLN A 515 -10.60 39.71 2.88
CA GLN A 515 -10.17 41.07 3.14
C GLN A 515 -8.63 41.21 3.10
N ALA A 516 -7.90 40.29 3.71
CA ALA A 516 -6.43 40.30 3.70
C ALA A 516 -5.86 40.25 2.27
N LEU A 517 -6.48 39.48 1.37
CA LEU A 517 -6.06 39.45 -0.04
C LEU A 517 -6.36 40.79 -0.74
N ILE A 518 -7.50 41.42 -0.46
CA ILE A 518 -7.86 42.73 -1.01
C ILE A 518 -6.87 43.80 -0.51
N ASP A 519 -6.55 43.80 0.77
CA ASP A 519 -5.63 44.77 1.37
C ASP A 519 -4.21 44.63 0.80
N GLN A 520 -3.74 43.40 0.60
CA GLN A 520 -2.44 43.12 -0.01
C GLN A 520 -2.32 43.62 -1.46
N TYR A 521 -3.44 43.64 -2.20
CA TYR A 521 -3.49 44.03 -3.62
C TYR A 521 -4.39 45.26 -3.84
N ARG A 522 -4.37 46.21 -2.90
CA ARG A 522 -5.25 47.39 -2.89
C ARG A 522 -5.19 48.22 -4.17
N SER A 523 -4.03 48.28 -4.83
CA SER A 523 -3.84 49.03 -6.09
C SER A 523 -4.61 48.46 -7.29
N LEU A 524 -5.07 47.21 -7.23
CA LEU A 524 -5.80 46.56 -8.32
C LEU A 524 -7.31 46.86 -8.30
N GLY A 525 -7.84 47.52 -7.27
CA GLY A 525 -9.29 47.79 -7.17
C GLY A 525 -10.12 46.51 -7.05
N LEU A 526 -9.69 45.58 -6.19
CA LEU A 526 -10.42 44.34 -5.91
C LEU A 526 -11.68 44.62 -5.08
N GLU A 527 -12.79 43.99 -5.43
CA GLU A 527 -14.08 44.12 -4.73
C GLU A 527 -14.41 42.85 -3.95
N LEU A 528 -14.86 43.00 -2.69
CA LEU A 528 -15.41 41.90 -1.90
C LEU A 528 -16.92 41.81 -2.13
N HIS A 529 -17.40 40.65 -2.56
CA HIS A 529 -18.82 40.37 -2.73
C HIS A 529 -19.26 39.19 -1.87
N GLU A 530 -20.31 39.40 -1.08
CA GLU A 530 -20.89 38.37 -0.23
C GLU A 530 -22.10 37.74 -0.93
N VAL A 531 -22.02 36.43 -1.17
CA VAL A 531 -23.08 35.65 -1.81
C VAL A 531 -23.79 34.84 -0.74
N ALA A 532 -25.10 35.04 -0.60
CA ALA A 532 -25.93 34.42 0.44
C ALA A 532 -25.97 32.88 0.39
N ALA A 533 -25.66 32.28 -0.77
CA ALA A 533 -25.72 30.84 -0.99
C ALA A 533 -24.36 30.27 -1.41
N GLY A 534 -23.79 29.40 -0.56
CA GLY A 534 -22.66 28.55 -0.90
C GLY A 534 -21.68 28.28 0.26
N PRO A 535 -20.80 27.27 0.12
CA PRO A 535 -19.79 26.93 1.12
C PRO A 535 -18.68 28.00 1.29
N ALA A 536 -18.62 28.98 0.38
CA ALA A 536 -17.67 30.08 0.39
C ALA A 536 -18.39 31.40 0.00
N PRO A 537 -19.04 32.08 0.97
CA PRO A 537 -19.87 33.25 0.68
C PRO A 537 -19.04 34.47 0.24
N TYR A 538 -17.77 34.57 0.60
CA TYR A 538 -16.94 35.74 0.31
C TYR A 538 -16.15 35.54 -0.99
N ARG A 539 -16.54 36.27 -2.04
CA ARG A 539 -15.91 36.24 -3.36
C ARG A 539 -15.12 37.51 -3.62
N ILE A 540 -13.95 37.37 -4.21
CA ILE A 540 -13.07 38.49 -4.56
C ILE A 540 -13.15 38.68 -6.06
N LEU A 541 -13.68 39.83 -6.47
CA LEU A 541 -13.93 40.17 -7.86
C LEU A 541 -12.93 41.22 -8.34
N TYR A 542 -12.60 41.17 -9.63
CA TYR A 542 -11.73 42.13 -10.28
C TYR A 542 -12.40 42.65 -11.55
N GLY A 543 -12.58 43.97 -11.59
CA GLY A 543 -13.05 44.73 -12.75
C GLY A 543 -14.48 44.40 -13.21
N ARG A 544 -14.95 45.19 -14.16
CA ARG A 544 -16.17 44.94 -14.93
C ARG A 544 -15.84 45.06 -16.41
N PHE A 545 -16.12 44.02 -17.18
CA PHE A 545 -15.69 43.87 -18.56
C PHE A 545 -16.90 43.75 -19.49
N PRO A 546 -16.85 44.33 -20.70
CA PRO A 546 -17.95 44.33 -21.65
C PRO A 546 -18.30 42.92 -22.17
N ASN A 547 -17.29 42.05 -22.29
CA ASN A 547 -17.43 40.68 -22.77
C ASN A 547 -16.43 39.74 -22.07
N ALA A 548 -16.60 38.43 -22.28
CA ALA A 548 -15.78 37.41 -21.65
C ALA A 548 -14.31 37.46 -22.11
N ASP A 549 -14.04 37.84 -23.36
CA ASP A 549 -12.69 37.89 -23.90
C ASP A 549 -11.89 39.06 -23.32
N ALA A 550 -12.51 40.22 -23.11
CA ALA A 550 -11.93 41.33 -22.37
C ALA A 550 -11.60 40.95 -20.92
N ALA A 551 -12.46 40.16 -20.27
CA ALA A 551 -12.17 39.63 -18.94
C ALA A 551 -10.97 38.66 -18.97
N ARG A 552 -10.88 37.76 -19.95
CA ARG A 552 -9.71 36.86 -20.10
C ARG A 552 -8.42 37.63 -20.33
N ALA A 553 -8.43 38.61 -21.24
CA ALA A 553 -7.27 39.46 -21.51
C ALA A 553 -6.83 40.25 -20.26
N ALA A 554 -7.78 40.66 -19.41
CA ALA A 554 -7.47 41.28 -18.13
C ALA A 554 -6.89 40.29 -17.11
N ALA A 555 -7.30 39.02 -17.13
CA ALA A 555 -6.73 37.98 -16.27
C ALA A 555 -5.25 37.74 -16.57
N ASP A 556 -4.86 37.83 -17.85
CA ASP A 556 -3.46 37.67 -18.28
C ASP A 556 -2.56 38.82 -17.81
N ARG A 557 -3.16 39.99 -17.53
CA ARG A 557 -2.46 41.19 -17.03
C ARG A 557 -2.32 41.23 -15.51
N LEU A 558 -2.86 40.26 -14.78
CA LEU A 558 -2.73 40.20 -13.32
C LEU A 558 -1.27 39.94 -12.90
N PRO A 559 -0.82 40.51 -11.77
CA PRO A 559 0.52 40.23 -11.23
C PRO A 559 0.77 38.73 -11.08
N ALA A 560 1.97 38.27 -11.46
CA ALA A 560 2.33 36.85 -11.44
C ALA A 560 2.15 36.22 -10.04
N ALA A 561 2.54 36.93 -8.98
CA ALA A 561 2.34 36.52 -7.59
C ALA A 561 0.87 36.29 -7.23
N LEU A 562 -0.03 37.13 -7.74
CA LEU A 562 -1.47 36.98 -7.53
C LEU A 562 -2.00 35.76 -8.29
N ARG A 563 -1.61 35.59 -9.56
CA ARG A 563 -2.00 34.43 -10.39
C ARG A 563 -1.55 33.10 -9.80
N GLN A 564 -0.32 33.02 -9.31
CA GLN A 564 0.20 31.81 -8.65
C GLN A 564 -0.60 31.47 -7.39
N ARG A 565 -1.00 32.49 -6.61
CA ARG A 565 -1.73 32.29 -5.36
C ARG A 565 -3.20 31.93 -5.56
N VAL A 566 -3.89 32.57 -6.50
CA VAL A 566 -5.34 32.36 -6.72
C VAL A 566 -5.65 31.28 -7.75
N GLY A 567 -4.63 30.80 -8.47
CA GLY A 567 -4.79 29.88 -9.59
C GLY A 567 -5.40 30.58 -10.80
N ARG A 568 -6.20 29.85 -11.58
CA ARG A 568 -6.81 30.36 -12.81
C ARG A 568 -8.07 31.19 -12.49
N PRO A 569 -8.09 32.51 -12.75
CA PRO A 569 -9.28 33.34 -12.52
C PRO A 569 -10.49 32.83 -13.29
N LEU A 570 -11.67 32.90 -12.68
CA LEU A 570 -12.93 32.48 -13.30
C LEU A 570 -13.66 33.68 -13.88
N VAL A 571 -13.99 33.64 -15.18
CA VAL A 571 -14.86 34.64 -15.80
C VAL A 571 -16.31 34.36 -15.38
N LYS A 572 -16.97 35.35 -14.79
CA LYS A 572 -18.37 35.27 -14.33
C LYS A 572 -19.18 36.41 -14.93
N THR A 573 -20.47 36.19 -15.13
CA THR A 573 -21.40 37.29 -15.43
C THR A 573 -21.85 37.93 -14.12
N LEU A 574 -22.04 39.25 -14.10
CA LEU A 574 -22.57 39.96 -12.93
C LEU A 574 -23.91 39.38 -12.48
N ALA A 575 -24.78 39.05 -13.43
CA ALA A 575 -26.06 38.37 -13.19
C ALA A 575 -25.89 37.02 -12.45
N SER A 576 -24.87 36.21 -12.78
CA SER A 576 -24.62 34.92 -12.10
C SER A 576 -24.17 35.08 -10.64
N LEU A 577 -23.71 36.27 -10.26
CA LEU A 577 -23.31 36.63 -8.91
C LEU A 577 -24.41 37.37 -8.15
N GLY A 578 -25.58 37.59 -8.76
CA GLY A 578 -26.65 38.39 -8.19
C GLY A 578 -26.37 39.89 -8.17
N LEU A 579 -25.37 40.36 -8.95
CA LEU A 579 -24.97 41.75 -9.04
C LEU A 579 -25.70 42.41 -10.22
N ARG A 580 -26.43 43.50 -9.95
CA ARG A 580 -27.11 44.32 -10.96
C ARG A 580 -26.33 45.60 -11.26
#